data_AF-A0A7C4W5C5-F1
#
_entry.id   AF-A0A7C4W5C5-F1
#
_cell.length_a   1.000
_cell.length_b   1.000
_cell.length_c   1.000
_cell.angle_alpha   90.00
_cell.angle_beta   90.00
_cell.angle_gamma   90.00
#
_symmetry.space_group_name_H-M   'P 1'
#
loop_
_entity.id
_entity.type
_entity.pdbx_description
1 polymer ?
#
loop_
_entity_poly.entity_id
_entity_poly.type
_entity_poly.pdbx_seq_one_letter_code
_entity_poly.pdbx_strand_id
1 'polypeptide(L)'
;MRIASFRKTSLIEYPGKISCIIFLAGCNFRCRFCYVPHLVLPAKINKIKLVDTKEIFLYLRKNKKLIDAVVFTGGEPTINKELPLFIKKIKKMGFLVGIETNGTNPKMLFELIKNKLVDY
;
A
#
# COMPACT_ATOMS: atom_id res chain seq x y z
N MET A 1 -10.30 4.29 -2.16
CA MET A 1 -8.87 4.42 -1.82
C MET A 1 -8.13 5.02 -3.01
N ARG A 2 -7.23 5.99 -2.80
CA ARG A 2 -6.54 6.70 -3.91
C ARG A 2 -5.18 6.07 -4.18
N ILE A 3 -5.10 5.21 -5.20
CA ILE A 3 -3.86 4.55 -5.58
C ILE A 3 -3.18 5.36 -6.68
N ALA A 4 -1.98 5.88 -6.40
CA ALA A 4 -1.22 6.69 -7.33
C ALA A 4 -0.49 5.83 -8.37
N SER A 5 0.11 4.74 -7.91
CA SER A 5 0.85 3.80 -8.74
C SER A 5 1.05 2.49 -7.98
N PHE A 6 1.52 1.46 -8.68
CA PHE A 6 2.01 0.24 -8.05
C PHE A 6 3.27 -0.24 -8.78
N ARG A 7 4.25 -0.72 -8.02
CA ARG A 7 5.45 -1.36 -8.57
C ARG A 7 5.18 -2.86 -8.59
N LYS A 8 5.13 -3.40 -9.79
CA LYS A 8 4.80 -4.82 -10.07
C LYS A 8 5.66 -5.80 -9.26
N THR A 9 6.96 -5.54 -9.19
CA THR A 9 7.91 -6.45 -8.54
C THR A 9 8.99 -5.66 -7.81
N SER A 10 9.30 -6.11 -6.60
CA SER A 10 10.41 -5.66 -5.79
C SER A 10 10.93 -6.78 -4.90
N LEU A 11 12.18 -6.63 -4.45
CA LEU A 11 12.90 -7.62 -3.63
C LEU A 11 13.37 -7.03 -2.29
N ILE A 12 12.97 -5.79 -1.99
CA ILE A 12 13.53 -4.99 -0.89
C ILE A 12 12.53 -4.81 0.25
N GLU A 13 11.28 -4.47 -0.07
CA GLU A 13 10.29 -3.94 0.88
C GLU A 13 9.67 -5.01 1.78
N TYR A 14 9.86 -6.30 1.45
CA TYR A 14 9.46 -7.40 2.32
C TYR A 14 10.64 -8.39 2.47
N PRO A 15 11.23 -8.53 3.67
CA PRO A 15 12.40 -9.39 3.88
C PRO A 15 12.17 -10.83 3.41
N GLY A 16 13.02 -11.30 2.49
CA GLY A 16 13.00 -12.67 1.98
C GLY A 16 11.79 -13.03 1.11
N LYS A 17 11.07 -12.03 0.56
CA LYS A 17 9.86 -12.23 -0.26
C LYS A 17 9.89 -11.35 -1.51
N ILE A 18 9.36 -11.86 -2.61
CA ILE A 18 9.12 -11.07 -3.81
C ILE A 18 7.81 -10.32 -3.63
N SER A 19 7.84 -8.99 -3.65
CA SER A 19 6.71 -8.14 -3.30
C SER A 19 6.20 -7.30 -4.48
N CYS A 20 4.91 -7.00 -4.44
CA CYS A 20 4.30 -5.93 -5.23
C CYS A 20 4.03 -4.75 -4.29
N ILE A 21 4.40 -3.54 -4.69
CA ILE A 21 4.26 -2.34 -3.85
C ILE A 21 3.09 -1.51 -4.35
N ILE A 22 2.20 -1.09 -3.47
CA ILE A 22 1.08 -0.19 -3.77
C ILE A 22 1.35 1.17 -3.14
N PHE A 23 1.48 2.20 -3.98
CA PHE A 23 1.69 3.59 -3.54
C PHE A 23 0.36 4.33 -3.43
N LEU A 24 0.02 4.72 -2.21
CA LEU A 24 -1.18 5.48 -1.91
C LEU A 24 -0.91 6.99 -1.97
N ALA A 25 -1.89 7.74 -2.47
CA ALA A 25 -1.84 9.20 -2.48
C ALA A 25 -2.44 9.78 -1.20
N GLY A 26 -1.76 10.78 -0.65
CA GLY A 26 -2.14 11.50 0.56
C GLY A 26 -1.27 11.09 1.75
N CYS A 27 -0.77 12.09 2.49
CA CYS A 27 -0.06 11.92 3.76
C CYS A 27 -0.50 13.02 4.72
N ASN A 28 -0.56 12.70 6.00
CA ASN A 28 -0.79 13.67 7.07
C ASN A 28 0.49 14.46 7.46
N PHE A 29 1.66 14.07 6.94
CA PHE A 29 2.92 14.79 7.15
C PHE A 29 3.35 15.64 5.95
N ARG A 30 4.26 16.59 6.21
CA ARG A 30 4.96 17.43 5.22
C ARG A 30 6.46 17.44 5.51
N CYS A 31 7.06 16.24 5.61
CA CYS A 31 8.47 16.07 5.91
C CYS A 31 9.34 16.85 4.91
N ARG A 32 10.30 17.64 5.40
CA ARG A 32 11.23 18.41 4.55
C ARG A 32 12.08 17.52 3.63
N PHE A 33 12.33 16.28 4.06
CA PHE A 33 13.10 15.27 3.34
C PHE A 33 12.22 14.23 2.63
N CYS A 34 10.95 14.53 2.35
CA CYS A 34 10.05 13.58 1.68
C CYS A 34 10.60 13.22 0.28
N TYR A 35 10.92 11.94 0.06
CA TYR A 35 11.39 11.43 -1.24
C TYR A 35 10.26 11.20 -2.26
N VAL A 36 9.00 11.19 -1.81
CA VAL A 36 7.78 11.03 -2.64
C VAL A 36 6.83 12.23 -2.52
N PRO A 37 7.28 13.49 -2.73
CA PRO A 37 6.44 14.66 -2.52
C PRO A 37 5.26 14.74 -3.50
N HIS A 38 5.33 14.03 -4.63
CA HIS A 38 4.23 13.91 -5.59
C HIS A 38 3.01 13.18 -5.01
N LEU A 39 3.19 12.30 -4.01
CA LEU A 39 2.10 11.62 -3.30
C LEU A 39 1.54 12.43 -2.13
N VAL A 40 2.11 13.59 -1.81
CA VAL A 40 1.82 14.32 -0.56
C VAL A 40 1.22 15.70 -0.83
N LEU A 41 1.75 16.43 -1.80
CA LEU A 41 1.33 17.80 -2.08
C LEU A 41 0.03 17.81 -2.89
N PRO A 42 -1.06 18.47 -2.43
CA PRO A 42 -2.36 18.45 -3.12
C PRO A 42 -2.27 18.85 -4.60
N ALA A 43 -1.51 19.90 -4.91
CA ALA A 43 -1.30 20.36 -6.28
C ALA A 43 -0.61 19.34 -7.20
N LYS A 44 0.20 18.43 -6.63
CA LYS A 44 0.83 17.33 -7.36
C LYS A 44 -0.10 16.12 -7.44
N ILE A 45 -0.75 15.77 -6.34
CA ILE A 45 -1.71 14.65 -6.28
C ILE A 45 -2.83 14.84 -7.30
N ASN A 46 -3.36 16.05 -7.45
CA ASN A 46 -4.46 16.32 -8.38
C ASN A 46 -4.09 16.13 -9.86
N LYS A 47 -2.79 16.03 -10.17
CA LYS A 47 -2.27 15.75 -11.52
C LYS A 47 -2.04 14.25 -11.76
N ILE A 48 -2.17 13.42 -10.72
CA ILE A 48 -1.94 11.97 -10.83
C ILE A 48 -3.18 11.31 -11.42
N LYS A 49 -3.00 10.54 -12.51
CA LYS A 49 -4.00 9.58 -12.97
C LYS A 49 -4.01 8.39 -12.01
N LEU A 50 -5.09 8.26 -11.25
CA LEU A 50 -5.24 7.15 -10.29
C LEU A 50 -5.34 5.81 -11.02
N VAL A 51 -4.74 4.79 -10.41
CA VAL A 51 -4.80 3.41 -10.89
C VAL A 51 -6.14 2.79 -10.51
N ASP A 52 -6.78 2.10 -11.45
CA ASP A 52 -7.96 1.29 -11.12
C ASP A 52 -7.52 0.08 -10.29
N THR A 53 -8.15 -0.09 -9.13
CA THR A 53 -7.99 -1.26 -8.27
C THR A 53 -8.12 -2.59 -9.03
N LYS A 54 -8.97 -2.67 -10.07
CA LYS A 54 -9.13 -3.87 -10.89
C LYS A 54 -7.81 -4.28 -11.56
N GLU A 55 -7.03 -3.32 -12.06
CA GLU A 55 -5.74 -3.58 -12.70
C GLU A 55 -4.78 -4.28 -11.74
N ILE A 56 -4.73 -3.84 -10.49
CA ILE A 56 -3.90 -4.43 -9.44
C ILE A 56 -4.35 -5.85 -9.15
N PHE A 57 -5.65 -6.08 -8.97
CA PHE A 57 -6.16 -7.44 -8.70
C PHE A 57 -5.93 -8.38 -9.89
N LEU A 58 -6.08 -7.91 -11.14
CA LEU A 58 -5.75 -8.66 -12.35
C LEU A 58 -4.26 -9.03 -12.39
N TYR A 59 -3.37 -8.07 -12.10
CA TYR A 59 -1.94 -8.30 -12.01
C TYR A 59 -1.59 -9.34 -10.94
N LEU A 60 -2.11 -9.19 -9.73
CA LEU A 60 -1.86 -10.11 -8.62
C LEU A 60 -2.37 -11.52 -8.94
N ARG A 61 -3.56 -11.67 -9.54
CA ARG A 61 -4.07 -12.99 -9.97
C ARG A 61 -3.14 -13.65 -10.98
N LYS A 62 -2.72 -12.91 -12.00
CA LYS A 62 -1.84 -13.41 -13.06
C LYS A 62 -0.47 -13.84 -12.52
N ASN A 63 0.03 -13.18 -11.48
CA ASN A 63 1.38 -13.38 -10.95
C ASN A 63 1.42 -14.05 -9.57
N LYS A 64 0.35 -14.74 -9.15
CA LYS A 64 0.25 -15.38 -7.83
C LYS A 64 1.37 -16.39 -7.52
N LYS A 65 1.98 -17.00 -8.54
CA LYS A 65 3.11 -17.93 -8.37
C LYS A 65 4.48 -17.25 -8.25
N LEU A 66 4.56 -15.95 -8.53
CA LEU A 66 5.81 -15.18 -8.57
C LEU A 66 5.89 -14.12 -7.47
N ILE A 67 4.74 -13.59 -7.04
CA ILE A 67 4.64 -12.59 -5.99
C ILE A 67 4.20 -13.29 -4.70
N ASP A 68 4.95 -13.09 -3.63
CA ASP A 68 4.65 -13.63 -2.31
C ASP A 68 3.85 -12.64 -1.46
N ALA A 69 4.17 -11.34 -1.59
CA ALA A 69 3.69 -10.29 -0.69
C ALA A 69 3.19 -9.05 -1.42
N VAL A 70 2.32 -8.29 -0.76
CA VAL A 70 1.92 -6.95 -1.19
C VAL A 70 2.21 -5.95 -0.09
N VAL A 71 3.01 -4.94 -0.39
CA VAL A 71 3.40 -3.90 0.57
C VAL A 71 2.64 -2.60 0.25
N PHE A 72 1.95 -2.06 1.25
CA PHE A 72 1.29 -0.77 1.16
C PHE A 72 2.21 0.32 1.67
N THR A 73 2.43 1.34 0.85
CA THR A 73 3.26 2.50 1.18
C THR A 73 2.68 3.73 0.47
N GLY A 74 3.50 4.77 0.30
CA GLY A 74 3.12 6.03 -0.27
C GLY A 74 2.34 6.85 0.74
N GLY A 75 2.36 8.17 0.53
CA GLY A 75 2.06 9.17 1.55
C GLY A 75 2.03 8.61 2.97
N GLU A 76 0.83 8.41 3.52
CA GLU A 76 0.62 7.59 4.71
C GLU A 76 -0.55 6.62 4.47
N PRO A 77 -0.35 5.29 4.44
CA PRO A 77 -1.41 4.35 4.12
C PRO A 77 -2.60 4.41 5.09
N THR A 78 -2.32 4.55 6.39
CA THR A 78 -3.31 4.42 7.46
C THR A 78 -4.34 5.55 7.50
N ILE A 79 -4.18 6.63 6.72
CA ILE A 79 -5.24 7.66 6.58
C ILE A 79 -6.41 7.16 5.71
N ASN A 80 -6.21 6.09 4.94
CA ASN A 80 -7.22 5.55 4.04
C ASN A 80 -8.16 4.59 4.78
N LYS A 81 -9.40 5.03 5.07
CA LYS A 81 -10.41 4.23 5.78
C LYS A 81 -10.76 2.89 5.11
N GLU A 82 -10.59 2.80 3.80
CA GLU A 82 -10.89 1.59 3.02
C GLU A 82 -9.76 0.53 3.07
N LEU A 83 -8.59 0.89 3.63
CA LEU A 83 -7.40 0.04 3.65
C LEU A 83 -7.66 -1.38 4.21
N PRO A 84 -8.36 -1.58 5.36
CA PRO A 84 -8.63 -2.91 5.89
C PRO A 84 -9.43 -3.80 4.94
N LEU A 85 -10.44 -3.24 4.25
CA LEU A 85 -11.26 -3.98 3.29
C LEU A 85 -10.46 -4.39 2.06
N PHE A 86 -9.56 -3.52 1.61
CA PHE A 86 -8.68 -3.82 0.48
C PHE A 86 -7.67 -4.92 0.82
N ILE A 87 -7.03 -4.81 1.98
CA ILE A 87 -6.11 -5.83 2.51
C ILE A 87 -6.80 -7.18 2.67
N LYS A 88 -8.03 -7.23 3.20
CA LYS A 88 -8.83 -8.47 3.29
C LYS A 88 -8.97 -9.17 1.94
N LYS A 89 -9.17 -8.41 0.85
CA LYS A 89 -9.27 -8.99 -0.51
C LYS A 89 -7.93 -9.57 -0.96
N ILE A 90 -6.82 -8.92 -0.66
CA ILE A 90 -5.47 -9.43 -0.97
C ILE A 90 -5.15 -10.69 -0.16
N LYS A 91 -5.40 -10.68 1.15
CA LYS A 91 -5.19 -11.85 2.03
C LYS A 91 -6.00 -13.05 1.55
N LYS A 92 -7.25 -12.86 1.11
CA LYS A 92 -8.08 -13.93 0.51
C LYS A 92 -7.46 -14.56 -0.75
N MET A 93 -6.58 -13.86 -1.45
CA MET A 93 -5.86 -14.41 -2.60
C MET A 93 -4.64 -15.22 -2.19
N GLY A 94 -4.21 -15.16 -0.93
CA GLY A 94 -3.10 -15.92 -0.36
C GLY A 94 -1.77 -15.17 -0.28
N PHE A 95 -1.75 -13.84 -0.48
CA PHE A 95 -0.52 -13.05 -0.32
C PHE A 95 -0.27 -12.68 1.14
N LEU A 96 1.00 -12.54 1.49
CA LEU A 96 1.44 -11.80 2.67
C LEU A 96 1.18 -10.30 2.46
N VAL A 97 0.99 -9.55 3.54
CA VAL A 97 0.75 -8.10 3.46
C VAL A 97 1.71 -7.37 4.37
N GLY A 98 2.48 -6.43 3.79
CA GLY A 98 3.33 -5.50 4.52
C GLY A 98 2.75 -4.09 4.56
N ILE A 99 3.07 -3.30 5.57
CA ILE A 99 2.72 -1.88 5.65
C ILE A 99 3.92 -0.99 6.03
N GLU A 100 4.18 0.02 5.21
CA GLU A 100 5.11 1.11 5.55
C GLU A 100 4.29 2.32 6.02
N THR A 101 4.44 2.69 7.28
CA THR A 101 3.67 3.76 7.93
C THR A 101 4.59 4.67 8.74
N ASN A 102 4.22 5.94 8.86
CA ASN A 102 4.82 6.90 9.79
C ASN A 102 4.34 6.70 11.24
N GLY A 103 3.42 5.77 11.51
CA GLY A 103 3.00 5.37 12.86
C GLY A 103 1.98 6.28 13.54
N THR A 104 1.53 7.35 12.88
CA THR A 104 0.68 8.38 13.50
C THR A 104 -0.80 8.01 13.67
N ASN A 105 -1.22 6.87 13.11
CA ASN A 105 -2.59 6.36 13.29
C ASN A 105 -2.58 5.01 14.04
N PRO A 106 -2.31 5.02 15.36
CA PRO A 106 -2.21 3.80 16.15
C PRO A 106 -3.53 3.01 16.20
N LYS A 107 -4.68 3.69 16.10
CA LYS A 107 -6.00 3.03 16.08
C LYS A 107 -6.15 2.12 14.86
N MET A 108 -5.82 2.62 13.67
CA MET A 108 -5.85 1.82 12.44
C MET A 108 -4.83 0.67 12.51
N LEU A 109 -3.61 0.93 12.97
CA LEU A 109 -2.59 -0.11 13.10
C LEU A 109 -3.02 -1.22 14.06
N PHE A 110 -3.58 -0.86 15.22
CA PHE A 110 -4.14 -1.83 16.16
C PHE A 110 -5.24 -2.67 15.51
N GLU A 111 -6.15 -2.07 14.73
CA GLU A 111 -7.18 -2.80 14.00
C GLU A 111 -6.56 -3.79 12.98
N LEU A 112 -5.58 -3.35 12.19
CA LEU A 112 -4.92 -4.19 11.19
C LEU A 112 -4.21 -5.39 11.85
N ILE A 113 -3.46 -5.15 12.92
CA ILE A 113 -2.71 -6.18 13.65
C ILE A 113 -3.67 -7.15 14.35
N LYS A 114 -4.65 -6.64 15.11
CA LYS A 114 -5.63 -7.45 15.84
C LYS A 114 -6.39 -8.40 14.91
N ASN A 115 -6.74 -7.93 13.71
CA ASN A 115 -7.46 -8.71 12.72
C ASN A 115 -6.54 -9.55 11.79
N LYS A 116 -5.23 -9.62 12.08
CA LYS A 116 -4.22 -10.36 11.29
C LYS A 116 -4.25 -9.98 9.80
N LEU A 117 -4.46 -8.70 9.53
CA LEU A 117 -4.52 -8.15 8.17
C LEU A 117 -3.13 -7.78 7.65
N VAL A 118 -2.17 -7.52 8.53
CA VAL A 118 -0.77 -7.28 8.20
C VAL A 118 0.10 -8.39 8.78
N ASP A 119 1.15 -8.74 8.04
CA ASP A 119 2.14 -9.77 8.36
C ASP A 119 3.54 -9.16 8.59
N TYR A 120 3.74 -7.91 8.18
CA TYR A 120 4.96 -7.11 8.35
C TYR A 120 4.64 -5.61 8.45
#